data_AF-A0A1F5DMS5-F1
#
_entry.id   AF-A0A1F5DMS5-F1
#
_cell.length_a   1.000
_cell.length_b   1.000
_cell.length_c   1.000
_cell.angle_alpha   90.00
_cell.angle_beta   90.00
_cell.angle_gamma   90.00
#
_symmetry.space_group_name_H-M   'P 1'
#
loop_
_entity.id
_entity.type
_entity.pdbx_description
1 polymer ?
#
loop_
_entity_poly.entity_id
_entity_poly.type
_entity_poly.pdbx_seq_one_letter_code
_entity_poly.pdbx_strand_id
1 'polypeptide(L)' 'MPWRVAYFTKVTRYIEALSVDDEARVKQAISFLESYGPFLKAPDVKKVDRSLFELRIDRVKYLI' A
#
# COMPACT_ATOMS: atom_id res chain seq x y z
N MET A 1 15.15 -3.24 10.94
CA MET A 1 13.97 -3.02 11.80
C MET A 1 12.84 -2.54 10.91
N PRO A 2 11.63 -3.12 11.00
CA PRO A 2 10.49 -2.69 10.20
C PRO A 2 10.04 -1.28 10.62
N TRP A 3 9.52 -0.54 9.64
CA TRP A 3 8.90 0.76 9.83
C TRP A 3 7.56 0.60 10.53
N ARG A 4 7.26 1.50 11.46
CA ARG A 4 5.93 1.56 12.08
C ARG A 4 4.98 2.27 11.14
N VAL A 5 3.95 1.57 10.67
CA VAL A 5 2.86 2.12 9.86
C VAL A 5 1.65 2.34 10.77
N ALA A 6 1.04 3.52 10.66
CA ALA A 6 -0.20 3.87 11.35
C ALA A 6 -1.30 4.17 10.33
N TYR A 7 -2.52 3.72 10.63
CA TYR A 7 -3.67 3.88 9.74
C TYR A 7 -4.61 4.96 10.25
N PHE A 8 -5.08 5.81 9.34
CA PHE A 8 -6.26 6.61 9.60
C PHE A 8 -7.50 5.70 9.61
N THR A 9 -8.48 5.99 10.47
CA THR A 9 -9.72 5.21 10.59
C THR A 9 -10.45 5.01 9.26
N LYS A 10 -10.39 6.00 8.35
CA LYS A 10 -10.98 5.90 7.01
C LYS A 10 -10.32 4.81 6.15
N VAL A 11 -9.01 4.61 6.30
CA VAL A 11 -8.26 3.58 5.57
C VAL A 11 -8.64 2.19 6.09
N THR A 12 -8.72 2.02 7.41
CA THR A 12 -9.17 0.75 8.01
C THR A 12 -10.56 0.35 7.52
N ARG A 13 -11.52 1.27 7.57
CA ARG A 13 -12.90 1.02 7.09
C ARG A 13 -12.96 0.71 5.60
N TYR A 14 -12.08 1.33 4.81
CA TYR A 14 -11.99 1.03 3.38
C TYR A 14 -11.50 -0.40 3.16
N ILE A 15 -10.43 -0.82 3.86
CA ILE A 15 -9.86 -2.17 3.74
C ILE A 15 -10.88 -3.24 4.13
N GLU A 16 -11.63 -3.03 5.22
CA GLU A 16 -12.67 -3.95 5.69
C GLU A 16 -13.86 -4.11 4.72
N ALA A 17 -14.06 -3.12 3.83
CA ALA A 17 -15.12 -3.15 2.83
C ALA A 17 -14.70 -3.78 1.48
N LEU A 18 -13.43 -4.21 1.35
CA LEU A 18 -12.91 -4.80 0.12
C LEU A 18 -13.33 -6.26 -0.06
N SER A 19 -13.24 -6.74 -1.31
CA SER A 19 -13.24 -8.17 -1.58
C SER A 19 -12.02 -8.84 -0.94
N VAL A 20 -12.10 -10.14 -0.64
CA VAL A 20 -10.98 -10.90 -0.06
C VAL A 20 -9.70 -10.75 -0.89
N ASP A 21 -9.83 -10.77 -2.22
CA ASP A 21 -8.70 -10.63 -3.15
C ASP A 21 -8.07 -9.24 -3.09
N ASP A 22 -8.89 -8.18 -3.06
CA ASP A 22 -8.38 -6.81 -2.98
C ASP A 22 -7.80 -6.50 -1.58
N GLU A 23 -8.41 -7.03 -0.52
CA GLU A 23 -7.88 -6.93 0.84
C GLU A 23 -6.49 -7.57 0.95
N ALA A 24 -6.30 -8.76 0.38
CA ALA A 24 -5.01 -9.45 0.36
C ALA A 24 -3.93 -8.63 -0.35
N ARG A 25 -4.27 -7.98 -1.48
CA ARG A 25 -3.36 -7.09 -2.21
C ARG A 25 -2.98 -5.86 -1.37
N VAL A 26 -3.95 -5.26 -0.71
CA VAL A 26 -3.68 -4.10 0.16
C VAL A 26 -2.78 -4.49 1.33
N LYS A 27 -3.04 -5.63 1.97
CA LYS A 27 -2.19 -6.18 3.04
C LYS A 27 -0.76 -6.45 2.55
N GLN A 28 -0.59 -6.97 1.34
CA GLN A 28 0.73 -7.17 0.75
C GLN A 28 1.48 -5.84 0.52
N ALA A 29 0.81 -4.83 -0.04
CA ALA A 29 1.41 -3.51 -0.25
C ALA A 29 1.82 -2.83 1.06
N ILE A 30 0.98 -2.96 2.09
CA ILE A 30 1.27 -2.51 3.46
C ILE A 30 2.52 -3.23 4.01
N SER A 31 2.63 -4.54 3.85
CA SER A 31 3.80 -5.31 4.31
C SER A 31 5.10 -4.82 3.65
N PHE A 32 5.05 -4.44 2.37
CA PHE A 32 6.18 -3.79 1.71
C PHE A 32 6.46 -2.41 2.30
N LEU A 33 5.44 -1.61 2.60
CA LEU A 33 5.63 -0.33 3.26
C LEU A 33 6.24 -0.48 4.66
N GLU A 34 5.84 -1.49 5.44
CA GLU A 34 6.44 -1.80 6.73
C GLU A 34 7.91 -2.26 6.60
N SER A 35 8.23 -2.99 5.53
CA SER A 35 9.58 -3.52 5.30
C SER A 35 10.56 -2.46 4.79
N TYR A 36 10.11 -1.62 3.85
CA TYR A 36 10.98 -0.70 3.11
C TYR A 36 10.74 0.78 3.44
N GLY A 37 9.55 1.13 3.95
CA GLY A 37 9.18 2.49 4.32
C GLY A 37 9.39 3.49 3.17
N PRO A 38 10.14 4.59 3.40
CA PRO A 38 10.37 5.63 2.39
C PRO A 38 11.30 5.19 1.25
N PHE A 39 11.91 3.99 1.34
CA PHE A 39 12.76 3.46 0.29
C PHE A 39 12.00 2.63 -0.75
N LEU A 40 10.68 2.48 -0.61
CA LEU A 40 9.83 1.90 -1.65
C LEU A 40 9.99 2.71 -2.95
N LYS A 41 10.11 2.02 -4.09
CA LYS A 41 10.41 2.63 -5.39
C LYS A 41 9.20 2.55 -6.32
N ALA A 42 9.28 3.24 -7.46
CA ALA A 42 8.34 3.04 -8.55
C ALA A 42 8.41 1.58 -9.06
N PRO A 43 7.29 0.97 -9.49
CA PRO A 43 5.97 1.58 -9.67
C PRO A 43 5.11 1.67 -8.38
N ASP A 44 5.52 1.00 -7.31
CA ASP A 44 4.72 0.80 -6.09
C ASP A 44 4.49 2.08 -5.29
N VAL A 45 5.37 3.08 -5.42
CA VAL A 45 5.18 4.40 -4.81
C VAL A 45 5.41 5.53 -5.79
N LYS A 46 4.60 6.59 -5.66
CA LYS A 46 4.80 7.86 -6.36
C LYS A 46 4.92 8.99 -5.36
N LYS A 47 6.00 9.78 -5.44
CA LYS A 47 6.12 11.01 -4.65
C LYS A 47 5.17 12.07 -5.18
N VAL A 48 4.31 12.60 -4.32
CA VAL A 48 3.32 13.64 -4.63
C VAL A 48 3.81 15.00 -4.16
N ASP A 49 4.44 15.06 -2.99
CA ASP A 49 5.03 16.28 -2.41
C ASP A 49 6.26 15.91 -1.55
N ARG A 50 6.89 16.89 -0.88
CA ARG A 50 8.09 16.73 -0.06
C ARG A 50 8.00 15.57 0.92
N SER A 51 6.88 15.45 1.64
CA SER A 51 6.61 14.41 2.64
C SER A 51 5.38 13.55 2.32
N LEU A 52 4.81 13.69 1.11
CA LEU A 52 3.59 12.99 0.71
C LEU A 52 3.88 12.02 -0.43
N PHE A 53 3.47 10.77 -0.23
CA PHE A 53 3.65 9.67 -1.18
C PHE A 53 2.32 8.96 -1.40
N GLU A 54 2.07 8.57 -2.63
CA GLU A 54 0.94 7.73 -3.05
C GLU A 54 1.44 6.29 -3.15
N LEU A 55 0.85 5.40 -2.34
CA LEU A 55 1.06 3.96 -2.46
C LEU A 55 0.16 3.42 -3.57
N ARG A 56 0.78 2.83 -4.59
CA ARG A 56 0.09 2.30 -5.77
C ARG A 56 -0.05 0.80 -5.63
N ILE A 57 -1.30 0.36 -5.60
CA ILE A 57 -1.67 -1.04 -5.45
C ILE A 57 -2.25 -1.43 -6.79
N ASP A 58 -1.40 -1.90 -7.69
CA ASP A 58 -1.84 -2.29 -9.03
C ASP A 58 -2.81 -3.47 -8.92
N ARG A 59 -3.89 -3.39 -9.72
CA ARG A 59 -4.62 -4.60 -10.12
C ARG A 59 -3.68 -5.34 -11.05
N VAL A 60 -2.85 -6.24 -10.53
CA VAL A 60 -2.01 -7.10 -11.37
C VAL A 60 -2.92 -7.94 -12.26
N LYS A 61 -3.24 -7.43 -13.45
CA LYS A 61 -3.69 -8.23 -14.58
C LYS A 61 -2.44 -8.97 -15.04
N TYR A 62 -2.22 -10.18 -14.55
CA TYR A 62 -1.56 -11.16 -15.38
C TYR A 62 -2.47 -11.34 -16.60
N LEU A 63 -2.13 -10.67 -17.69
CA LEU A 63 -2.64 -11.02 -19.01
C LEU A 63 -2.17 -12.45 -19.28
N ILE A 64 -3.15 -13.27 -19.64
CA ILE A 64 -3.07 -14.69 -20.01
C ILE A 64 -1.96 -14.91 -21.03
#